data_AF-A0A4Y8V3I5-F1
#
_entry.id   AF-A0A4Y8V3I5-F1
#
_cell.length_a   1.000
_cell.length_b   1.000
_cell.length_c   1.000
_cell.angle_alpha   90.00
_cell.angle_beta   90.00
_cell.angle_gamma   90.00
#
_symmetry.space_group_name_H-M   'P 1'
#
loop_
_entity.id
_entity.type
_entity.pdbx_description
1 polymer ?
#
loop_
_entity_poly.entity_id
_entity_poly.type
_entity_poly.pdbx_seq_one_letter_code
_entity_poly.pdbx_strand_id
1 'polypeptide(L)'
;MQNCAGKYGLIDLFSHKEPFMQLIRAQLKWIMLFAGVLTCTMALAIVAPQTALQNTFGATLDGPLADVLVRSWGLLITLVGAMLIYAAFRPAHRTLVLLVAAISKAALLMLIAGPGREFASTAMPVIVADGLMVLIFTVYLVSNVGNRQ
;
A
#
# COMPACT_ATOMS: atom_id res chain seq x y z
N MET A 1 -5.49 11.11 51.93
CA MET A 1 -6.59 10.58 51.11
C MET A 1 -6.59 11.33 49.79
N GLN A 2 -6.56 10.57 48.67
CA GLN A 2 -6.86 10.93 47.26
C GLN A 2 -6.32 12.26 46.71
N ASN A 3 -5.56 12.30 45.60
CA ASN A 3 -5.98 11.74 44.32
C ASN A 3 -4.77 11.59 43.37
N CYS A 4 -4.37 10.35 43.07
CA CYS A 4 -3.36 9.98 42.06
C CYS A 4 -4.11 9.35 40.88
N ALA A 5 -4.80 10.16 40.08
CA ALA A 5 -5.57 9.68 38.94
C ALA A 5 -5.59 10.72 37.80
N GLY A 6 -4.46 10.89 37.12
CA GLY A 6 -4.40 11.83 35.99
C GLY A 6 -3.15 11.82 35.12
N LYS A 7 -2.23 10.86 35.27
CA LYS A 7 -0.93 10.88 34.55
C LYS A 7 -0.64 9.66 33.66
N TYR A 8 -1.54 8.68 33.61
CA TYR A 8 -1.33 7.40 32.93
C TYR A 8 -1.92 7.31 31.51
N GLY A 9 -2.59 8.36 31.00
CA GLY A 9 -3.20 8.31 29.66
C GLY A 9 -2.27 8.68 28.51
N LEU A 10 -1.32 9.60 28.74
CA LEU A 10 -0.51 10.20 27.68
C LEU A 10 0.89 9.57 27.56
N ILE A 11 1.46 9.07 28.66
CA ILE A 11 2.82 8.51 28.71
C ILE A 11 2.81 7.05 28.23
N ASP A 12 1.76 6.28 28.54
CA ASP A 12 1.61 4.89 28.06
C ASP A 12 1.31 4.81 26.55
N LEU A 13 0.65 5.81 25.97
CA LEU A 13 0.44 5.92 24.52
C LEU A 13 1.76 6.20 23.76
N PHE A 14 2.72 6.88 24.38
CA PHE A 14 4.06 7.09 23.84
C PHE A 14 4.97 5.87 24.05
N SER A 15 4.86 5.20 25.21
CA SER A 15 5.67 4.01 25.54
C SER A 15 5.38 2.82 24.62
N HIS A 16 4.13 2.63 24.19
CA HIS A 16 3.75 1.58 23.24
C HIS A 16 4.14 1.86 21.78
N LYS A 17 4.46 3.13 21.45
CA LYS A 17 4.82 3.59 20.09
C LYS A 17 6.25 3.22 19.72
N GLU A 18 7.16 3.21 20.70
CA GLU A 18 8.58 2.90 20.53
C GLU A 18 8.88 1.47 20.04
N PRO A 19 8.34 0.39 20.66
CA PRO A 19 8.64 -0.98 20.22
C PRO A 19 8.06 -1.29 18.84
N PHE A 20 6.86 -0.78 18.55
CA PHE A 20 6.20 -0.98 17.26
C PHE A 20 6.97 -0.31 16.11
N MET A 21 7.44 0.93 16.31
CA MET A 21 8.24 1.63 15.31
C MET A 21 9.61 0.98 15.09
N GLN A 22 10.23 0.42 16.13
CA GLN A 22 11.44 -0.38 16.00
C GLN A 22 11.19 -1.67 15.20
N LEU A 23 10.08 -2.36 15.46
CA LEU A 23 9.69 -3.55 14.71
C LEU A 23 9.46 -3.23 13.22
N ILE A 24 8.75 -2.14 12.91
CA ILE A 24 8.56 -1.70 11.51
C ILE A 24 9.91 -1.42 10.87
N ARG A 25 10.82 -0.68 11.52
CA ARG A 25 12.14 -0.38 10.95
C ARG A 25 12.96 -1.63 10.69
N ALA A 26 12.93 -2.60 11.61
CA ALA A 26 13.63 -3.87 11.47
C ALA A 26 13.06 -4.74 10.34
N GLN A 27 11.72 -4.74 10.19
CA GLN A 27 11.02 -5.57 9.21
C GLN A 27 10.71 -4.85 7.89
N LEU A 28 11.03 -3.57 7.76
CA LEU A 28 10.65 -2.74 6.62
C LEU A 28 11.08 -3.36 5.29
N LYS A 29 12.30 -3.91 5.25
CA LYS A 29 12.82 -4.59 4.05
C LYS A 29 11.88 -5.72 3.63
N TRP A 30 11.46 -6.57 4.56
CA TRP A 30 10.55 -7.68 4.29
C TRP A 30 9.17 -7.19 3.90
N ILE A 31 8.63 -6.18 4.60
CA ILE A 31 7.34 -5.57 4.26
C ILE A 31 7.36 -5.04 2.82
N MET A 32 8.43 -4.34 2.43
CA MET A 32 8.59 -3.83 1.06
C MET A 32 8.69 -4.95 0.03
N LEU A 33 9.37 -6.06 0.35
CA LEU A 33 9.45 -7.23 -0.54
C LEU A 33 8.09 -7.90 -0.71
N PHE A 34 7.39 -8.20 0.39
CA PHE A 34 6.06 -8.83 0.33
C PHE A 34 5.05 -7.95 -0.38
N ALA A 35 5.01 -6.65 -0.05
CA ALA A 35 4.15 -5.69 -0.73
C ALA A 35 4.50 -5.58 -2.22
N GLY A 36 5.79 -5.53 -2.55
CA GLY A 36 6.25 -5.46 -3.93
C GLY A 36 5.88 -6.70 -4.74
N VAL A 37 6.13 -7.90 -4.22
CA VAL A 37 5.76 -9.17 -4.86
C VAL A 37 4.26 -9.28 -5.05
N LEU A 38 3.46 -8.96 -4.03
CA LEU A 38 2.01 -8.96 -4.13
C LEU A 38 1.54 -7.97 -5.20
N THR A 39 2.09 -6.76 -5.23
CA THR A 39 1.76 -5.74 -6.24
C THR A 39 2.17 -6.20 -7.66
N CYS A 40 3.31 -6.90 -7.80
CA CYS A 40 3.77 -7.47 -9.07
C CYS A 40 2.86 -8.57 -9.63
N THR A 41 1.93 -9.14 -8.85
CA THR A 41 0.97 -10.12 -9.38
C THR A 41 0.09 -9.53 -10.49
N MET A 42 -0.07 -8.20 -10.52
CA MET A 42 -0.74 -7.49 -11.62
C MET A 42 0.00 -7.56 -12.96
N ALA A 43 1.19 -8.15 -13.02
CA ALA A 43 1.81 -8.52 -14.29
C ALA A 43 0.92 -9.48 -15.10
N LEU A 44 0.04 -10.24 -14.43
CA LEU A 44 -0.97 -11.08 -15.08
C LEU A 44 -1.93 -10.27 -15.97
N ALA A 45 -2.21 -9.00 -15.63
CA ALA A 45 -3.06 -8.11 -16.44
C ALA A 45 -2.44 -7.73 -17.79
N ILE A 46 -1.11 -7.86 -17.94
CA ILE A 46 -0.40 -7.61 -19.19
C ILE A 46 -0.66 -8.74 -20.20
N VAL A 47 -0.76 -9.97 -19.70
CA VAL A 47 -0.95 -11.18 -20.52
C VAL A 47 -2.43 -11.48 -20.72
N ALA A 48 -3.22 -11.41 -19.64
CA ALA A 48 -4.64 -11.73 -19.61
C ALA A 48 -5.45 -10.57 -18.97
N PRO A 49 -5.70 -9.49 -19.72
CA PRO A 49 -6.35 -8.28 -19.20
C PRO A 49 -7.77 -8.57 -18.67
N GLN A 50 -8.55 -9.39 -19.38
CA GLN A 50 -9.92 -9.71 -19.00
C GLN A 50 -9.99 -10.51 -17.70
N THR A 51 -9.09 -11.49 -17.52
CA THR A 51 -9.00 -12.27 -16.27
C THR A 51 -8.59 -11.38 -15.10
N ALA A 52 -7.68 -10.43 -15.30
CA ALA A 52 -7.27 -9.51 -14.25
C ALA A 52 -8.43 -8.59 -13.81
N LEU A 53 -9.19 -8.04 -14.76
CA LEU A 53 -10.38 -7.25 -14.46
C LEU A 53 -11.44 -8.09 -13.73
N GLN A 54 -11.73 -9.29 -14.21
CA GLN A 54 -12.70 -10.18 -13.58
C GLN A 54 -12.30 -10.53 -12.14
N ASN A 55 -11.03 -10.80 -11.89
CA ASN A 55 -10.54 -11.14 -10.54
C ASN A 55 -10.51 -9.93 -9.60
N THR A 56 -10.31 -8.72 -10.13
CA THR A 56 -10.15 -7.50 -9.32
C THR A 56 -11.49 -6.82 -9.06
N PHE A 57 -12.33 -6.71 -10.08
CA PHE A 57 -13.57 -5.93 -10.06
C PHE A 57 -14.82 -6.80 -10.27
N GLY A 58 -14.68 -8.05 -10.71
CA GLY A 58 -15.83 -8.92 -11.00
C GLY A 58 -16.51 -8.63 -12.32
N ALA A 59 -15.90 -7.79 -13.17
CA ALA A 59 -16.41 -7.36 -14.45
C ALA A 59 -15.29 -7.39 -15.51
N THR A 60 -15.68 -7.49 -16.77
CA THR A 60 -14.79 -7.42 -17.94
C THR A 60 -15.04 -6.14 -18.73
N LEU A 61 -14.11 -5.80 -19.61
CA LEU A 61 -14.20 -4.57 -20.42
C LEU A 61 -13.72 -4.90 -21.83
N ASP A 62 -14.66 -4.91 -22.78
CA ASP A 62 -14.42 -5.44 -24.12
C ASP A 62 -13.90 -4.37 -25.10
N GLY A 63 -13.10 -4.84 -26.06
CA GLY A 63 -12.65 -4.07 -27.22
C GLY A 63 -11.14 -3.80 -27.26
N PRO A 64 -10.58 -3.49 -28.45
CA PRO A 64 -9.13 -3.35 -28.63
C PRO A 64 -8.49 -2.24 -27.78
N LEU A 65 -9.20 -1.14 -27.57
CA LEU A 65 -8.73 -0.03 -26.74
C LEU A 65 -8.72 -0.39 -25.24
N ALA A 66 -9.76 -1.10 -24.78
CA ALA A 66 -9.86 -1.55 -23.40
C ALA A 66 -8.70 -2.47 -23.03
N ASP A 67 -8.36 -3.41 -23.92
CA ASP A 67 -7.22 -4.31 -23.76
C ASP A 67 -5.90 -3.55 -23.59
N VAL A 68 -5.65 -2.51 -24.39
CA VAL A 68 -4.45 -1.68 -24.27
C VAL A 68 -4.42 -0.93 -22.93
N LEU A 69 -5.55 -0.36 -22.51
CA LEU A 69 -5.65 0.39 -21.26
C LEU A 69 -5.38 -0.51 -20.04
N VAL A 70 -6.01 -1.68 -19.98
CA VAL A 70 -5.84 -2.64 -18.86
C VAL A 70 -4.42 -3.14 -18.78
N ARG A 71 -3.80 -3.48 -19.92
CA ARG A 71 -2.39 -3.92 -19.96
C ARG A 71 -1.45 -2.81 -19.51
N SER A 72 -1.69 -1.57 -19.94
CA SER A 72 -0.87 -0.41 -19.55
C SER A 72 -0.99 -0.10 -18.06
N TRP A 73 -2.20 -0.18 -17.51
CA TRP A 73 -2.46 -0.02 -16.09
C TRP A 73 -1.79 -1.12 -15.25
N GLY A 74 -1.92 -2.38 -15.65
CA GLY A 74 -1.24 -3.51 -15.02
C GLY A 74 0.28 -3.39 -15.06
N LEU A 75 0.85 -2.90 -16.16
CA LEU A 75 2.28 -2.62 -16.27
C LEU A 75 2.72 -1.54 -15.27
N LEU A 76 1.99 -0.44 -15.15
CA LEU A 76 2.30 0.62 -14.19
C LEU A 76 2.28 0.11 -12.75
N ILE A 77 1.26 -0.69 -12.38
CA ILE A 77 1.19 -1.32 -11.04
C ILE A 77 2.40 -2.24 -10.82
N THR A 78 2.73 -3.07 -11.82
CA THR A 78 3.88 -3.97 -11.75
C THR A 78 5.18 -3.20 -11.55
N LEU A 79 5.35 -2.06 -12.22
CA LEU A 79 6.51 -1.19 -12.05
C LEU A 79 6.60 -0.61 -10.63
N VAL A 80 5.48 -0.19 -10.04
CA VAL A 80 5.45 0.24 -8.63
C VAL A 80 5.86 -0.91 -7.70
N GLY A 81 5.39 -2.14 -7.97
CA GLY A 81 5.82 -3.34 -7.25
C GLY A 81 7.32 -3.60 -7.37
N ALA A 82 7.88 -3.49 -8.58
CA ALA A 82 9.30 -3.63 -8.83
C ALA A 82 10.14 -2.55 -8.11
N MET A 83 9.66 -1.31 -8.08
CA MET A 83 10.31 -0.23 -7.31
C MET A 83 10.33 -0.54 -5.80
N LEU A 84 9.24 -1.08 -5.24
CA LEU A 84 9.20 -1.52 -3.83
C LEU A 84 10.26 -2.59 -3.54
N ILE A 85 10.38 -3.59 -4.42
CA ILE A 85 11.40 -4.64 -4.31
C ILE A 85 12.81 -4.01 -4.38
N TYR A 86 13.05 -3.12 -5.33
CA TYR A 86 14.34 -2.44 -5.50
C TYR A 86 14.72 -1.61 -4.26
N ALA A 87 13.80 -0.79 -3.76
CA ALA A 87 14.05 0.08 -2.62
C ALA A 87 14.21 -0.70 -1.30
N ALA A 88 13.70 -1.94 -1.21
CA ALA A 88 13.96 -2.82 -0.08
C ALA A 88 15.48 -3.02 0.14
N PHE A 89 16.26 -3.12 -0.94
CA PHE A 89 17.72 -3.31 -0.89
C PHE A 89 18.53 -2.01 -0.96
N ARG A 90 17.91 -0.87 -1.31
CA ARG A 90 18.58 0.44 -1.46
C ARG A 90 17.97 1.47 -0.50
N PRO A 91 18.48 1.58 0.75
CA PRO A 91 17.93 2.48 1.78
C PRO A 91 17.76 3.93 1.35
N ALA A 92 18.68 4.44 0.52
CA ALA A 92 18.65 5.81 0.00
C ALA A 92 17.34 6.17 -0.76
N HIS A 93 16.71 5.19 -1.42
CA HIS A 93 15.52 5.41 -2.25
C HIS A 93 14.20 5.07 -1.54
N ARG A 94 14.25 4.54 -0.30
CA ARG A 94 13.05 4.04 0.41
C ARG A 94 11.97 5.09 0.58
N THR A 95 12.34 6.28 1.04
CA THR A 95 11.36 7.36 1.28
C THR A 95 10.60 7.72 0.00
N LEU A 96 11.30 7.92 -1.11
CA LEU A 96 10.67 8.30 -2.38
C LEU A 96 9.76 7.18 -2.90
N VAL A 97 10.25 5.93 -2.90
CA VAL A 97 9.46 4.80 -3.39
C VAL A 97 8.24 4.53 -2.52
N LEU A 98 8.37 4.62 -1.20
CA LEU A 98 7.23 4.46 -0.28
C LEU A 98 6.19 5.56 -0.48
N LEU A 99 6.60 6.80 -0.75
CA LEU A 99 5.69 7.90 -1.08
C LEU A 99 4.93 7.61 -2.38
N VAL A 100 5.63 7.26 -3.45
CA VAL A 100 5.01 6.95 -4.75
C VAL A 100 4.05 5.76 -4.61
N ALA A 101 4.46 4.70 -3.90
CA ALA A 101 3.61 3.53 -3.68
C ALA A 101 2.38 3.85 -2.82
N ALA A 102 2.52 4.66 -1.76
CA ALA A 102 1.40 5.07 -0.92
C ALA A 102 0.41 5.94 -1.68
N ILE A 103 0.89 6.93 -2.46
CA ILE A 103 0.03 7.81 -3.27
C ILE A 103 -0.72 7.00 -4.33
N SER A 104 -0.01 6.12 -5.06
CA SER A 104 -0.61 5.28 -6.10
C SER A 104 -1.72 4.38 -5.55
N LYS A 105 -1.48 3.72 -4.41
CA LYS A 105 -2.47 2.87 -3.76
C LYS A 105 -3.63 3.68 -3.16
N ALA A 106 -3.36 4.81 -2.52
CA ALA A 106 -4.40 5.69 -2.00
C ALA A 106 -5.33 6.21 -3.11
N ALA A 107 -4.78 6.55 -4.28
CA ALA A 107 -5.57 6.94 -5.43
C ALA A 107 -6.50 5.80 -5.90
N LEU A 108 -6.00 4.56 -5.95
CA LEU A 108 -6.82 3.38 -6.29
C LEU A 108 -7.97 3.19 -5.30
N LEU A 109 -7.68 3.26 -3.99
CA LEU A 109 -8.70 3.16 -2.94
C LEU A 109 -9.75 4.27 -3.07
N MET A 110 -9.33 5.49 -3.38
CA MET A 110 -10.23 6.63 -3.59
C MET A 110 -11.13 6.43 -4.82
N LEU A 111 -10.60 5.88 -5.91
CA LEU A 111 -11.39 5.54 -7.11
C LEU A 111 -12.44 4.47 -6.81
N ILE A 112 -12.08 3.43 -6.05
CA ILE A 112 -13.02 2.36 -5.68
C ILE A 112 -14.08 2.87 -4.70
N ALA A 113 -13.70 3.73 -3.74
CA ALA A 113 -14.65 4.29 -2.77
C ALA A 113 -15.64 5.28 -3.39
N GLY A 114 -15.26 5.97 -4.47
CA GLY A 114 -16.10 6.93 -5.17
C GLY A 114 -16.85 6.31 -6.36
N PRO A 115 -16.38 6.51 -7.61
CA PRO A 115 -17.04 5.99 -8.80
C PRO A 115 -17.16 4.46 -8.83
N GLY A 116 -16.16 3.73 -8.33
CA GLY A 116 -16.09 2.27 -8.41
C GLY A 116 -16.81 1.51 -7.30
N ARG A 117 -17.69 2.18 -6.53
CA ARG A 117 -18.33 1.61 -5.33
C ARG A 117 -19.11 0.32 -5.59
N GLU A 118 -19.61 0.15 -6.81
CA GLU A 118 -20.33 -1.05 -7.24
C GLU A 118 -19.43 -2.30 -7.30
N PHE A 119 -18.12 -2.11 -7.51
CA PHE A 119 -17.12 -3.18 -7.56
C PHE A 119 -16.43 -3.42 -6.22
N ALA A 120 -16.75 -2.63 -5.18
CA ALA A 120 -16.06 -2.67 -3.90
C ALA A 120 -16.18 -4.02 -3.18
N SER A 121 -17.30 -4.74 -3.37
CA SER A 121 -17.51 -6.07 -2.81
C SER A 121 -16.53 -7.10 -3.38
N THR A 122 -16.30 -7.07 -4.70
CA THR A 122 -15.33 -7.97 -5.37
C THR A 122 -13.90 -7.52 -5.12
N ALA A 123 -13.64 -6.21 -5.13
CA ALA A 123 -12.32 -5.63 -4.91
C ALA A 123 -11.88 -5.64 -3.44
N MET A 124 -12.70 -6.16 -2.52
CA MET A 124 -12.44 -6.15 -1.08
C MET A 124 -11.05 -6.69 -0.68
N PRO A 125 -10.54 -7.81 -1.26
CA PRO A 125 -9.20 -8.29 -0.93
C PRO A 125 -8.11 -7.27 -1.28
N VAL A 126 -8.26 -6.58 -2.41
CA VAL A 126 -7.34 -5.54 -2.87
C VAL A 126 -7.43 -4.31 -1.96
N ILE A 127 -8.65 -3.87 -1.62
CA ILE A 127 -8.88 -2.74 -0.73
C ILE A 127 -8.20 -2.96 0.63
N VAL A 128 -8.38 -4.15 1.21
CA VAL A 128 -7.79 -4.48 2.52
C VAL A 128 -6.26 -4.56 2.43
N ALA A 129 -5.73 -5.24 1.43
CA ALA A 129 -4.28 -5.39 1.24
C ALA A 129 -3.61 -4.02 1.02
N ASP A 130 -4.11 -3.23 0.07
CA ASP A 130 -3.55 -1.92 -0.25
C ASP A 130 -3.77 -0.91 0.87
N GLY A 131 -4.92 -0.95 1.55
CA GLY A 131 -5.21 -0.11 2.71
C GLY A 131 -4.24 -0.35 3.87
N LEU A 132 -3.95 -1.63 4.18
CA LEU A 132 -2.96 -1.98 5.20
C LEU A 132 -1.56 -1.50 4.80
N MET A 133 -1.17 -1.69 3.54
CA MET A 133 0.14 -1.23 3.04
C MET A 133 0.27 0.29 3.11
N VAL A 134 -0.75 1.04 2.66
CA VAL A 134 -0.78 2.51 2.72
C VAL A 134 -0.63 3.00 4.15
N LEU A 135 -1.34 2.37 5.10
CA LEU A 135 -1.25 2.72 6.52
C LEU A 135 0.18 2.50 7.05
N ILE A 136 0.77 1.32 6.80
CA ILE A 136 2.13 1.00 7.25
C ILE A 136 3.16 1.98 6.64
N PHE A 137 3.05 2.24 5.33
CA PHE A 137 3.97 3.14 4.63
C PHE A 137 3.86 4.58 5.12
N THR A 138 2.64 5.06 5.36
CA THR A 138 2.39 6.41 5.86
C THR A 138 2.92 6.57 7.28
N VAL A 139 2.67 5.61 8.17
CA VAL A 139 3.19 5.62 9.55
C VAL A 139 4.72 5.65 9.57
N TYR A 140 5.36 4.85 8.70
CA TYR A 140 6.81 4.86 8.54
C TYR A 140 7.31 6.22 8.03
N LEU A 141 6.70 6.78 6.99
CA LEU A 141 7.11 8.04 6.37
C LEU A 141 7.01 9.21 7.35
N VAL A 142 5.88 9.35 8.05
CA VAL A 142 5.67 10.42 9.03
C VAL A 142 6.70 10.32 10.16
N SER A 143 6.97 9.11 10.64
CA SER A 143 7.95 8.91 11.72
C SER A 143 9.39 9.15 11.26
N ASN A 144 9.74 8.79 10.03
CA ASN A 144 11.07 9.01 9.48
C ASN A 144 11.34 10.48 9.16
N VAL A 145 10.32 11.25 8.77
CA VAL A 145 10.41 12.70 8.61
C VAL A 145 10.57 13.39 9.97
N GLY A 146 9.79 13.00 10.98
CA GLY A 146 9.87 13.58 12.33
C GLY A 146 11.21 13.34 13.03
N ASN A 147 11.95 12.29 12.65
CA ASN A 147 13.24 11.93 13.26
C ASN A 147 14.46 12.53 12.53
N ARG A 148 14.24 13.40 11.53
CA ARG A 148 15.29 14.12 10.78
C ARG A 148 15.49 15.58 11.23
N GLN A 149 14.70 16.06 12.20
CA GLN A 149 14.90 17.35 12.88
C GLN A 149 15.59 17.14 14.22
#